data_AF-A0A8S9ZZM4-F1
#
_entry.id   AF-A0A8S9ZZM4-F1
#
_cell.length_a   1.000
_cell.length_b   1.000
_cell.length_c   1.000
_cell.angle_alpha   90.00
_cell.angle_beta   90.00
_cell.angle_gamma   90.00
#
_symmetry.space_group_name_H-M   'P 1'
#
loop_
_entity.id
_entity.type
_entity.pdbx_description
1 polymer ?
#
loop_
_entity_poly.entity_id
_entity_poly.type
_entity_poly.pdbx_seq_one_letter_code
_entity_poly.pdbx_strand_id
1 'polypeptide(L)'
;MSIQLYLLLLFLLLIFLALILLISNVIKFILNLSVLTFLVIVVDDGSTDATVDIALRYAKQQKQDNPIYVLKLAENIGKGGSVRAGVLCARGRFILFSDADGATLFSDFSKLEKEMITLCNGEEEKNKGETSIDWTHPAIVVGSRAHLAEEAIAKRSFLRTMLMLAFHALVWVFTVRTVRDTQCGFKLFRYMDSGKKKAKGKSKDSLDDSEVYLRGIKDEIMSLEEEGVTYDPLPFADGQWNVDEYCSQIRLSVVSQSVDRLDLSFDLIKVEAPIANSLRRVLIAEVPTMAIEKVFLYQNTSCIQDEVLCHRLGLIPIYADPTKFAFPFSITTDGKQQINTDILDEEPAGDAKRNLIFNLHAVCPSSKDEKIKKKKSKSADGTDLGAGCVLENGDNGNWVLYTSAFKWVPIGSQRTQFSTDPPRMVHKDIILAKLRPGQEIEARCHCVKGIGRDHAKFSPVATATYRMLPQIKLKKRDFTDDQAKRLQSSFSNGVIGRDEKGRVYVKDARSDTSSRNIFMHDDLKDAVEMTKDKTHFIFTVESTGAMPAHQLVTEACEIMKDKVDYLLKQLEGKFAMIC
;
A
#
# COMPACT_ATOMS: atom_id res chain seq x y z
N MET A 1 12.66 -23.87 5.24
CA MET A 1 11.65 -23.53 6.28
C MET A 1 11.58 -22.03 6.62
N SER A 2 12.58 -21.20 6.28
CA SER A 2 12.69 -19.82 6.81
C SER A 2 12.05 -18.70 5.95
N ILE A 3 11.84 -18.92 4.65
CA ILE A 3 11.25 -17.91 3.73
C ILE A 3 9.73 -17.80 3.90
N GLN A 4 9.04 -18.92 4.12
CA GLN A 4 7.60 -18.91 4.41
C GLN A 4 7.29 -18.26 5.76
N LEU A 5 8.19 -18.37 6.76
CA LEU A 5 8.02 -17.74 8.07
C LEU A 5 8.21 -16.21 8.01
N TYR A 6 9.15 -15.72 7.19
CA TYR A 6 9.37 -14.28 6.97
C TYR A 6 8.27 -13.61 6.15
N LEU A 7 7.74 -14.29 5.12
CA LEU A 7 6.57 -13.80 4.40
C LEU A 7 5.33 -13.76 5.31
N LEU A 8 5.17 -14.74 6.20
CA LEU A 8 4.08 -14.74 7.19
C LEU A 8 4.22 -13.56 8.18
N LEU A 9 5.44 -13.28 8.66
CA LEU A 9 5.71 -12.17 9.59
C LEU A 9 5.50 -10.80 8.92
N LEU A 10 5.94 -10.63 7.66
CA LEU A 10 5.77 -9.39 6.91
C LEU A 10 4.28 -9.15 6.56
N PHE A 11 3.55 -10.23 6.29
CA PHE A 11 2.10 -10.19 6.05
C PHE A 11 1.33 -9.86 7.33
N LEU A 12 1.72 -10.41 8.49
CA LEU A 12 1.17 -10.00 9.79
C LEU A 12 1.46 -8.51 10.08
N LEU A 13 2.68 -8.03 9.86
CA LEU A 13 3.06 -6.63 10.13
C LEU A 13 2.28 -5.61 9.27
N LEU A 14 1.99 -5.96 8.01
CA LEU A 14 1.16 -5.17 7.09
C LEU A 14 -0.32 -5.16 7.51
N ILE A 15 -0.82 -6.25 8.08
CA ILE A 15 -2.18 -6.30 8.67
C ILE A 15 -2.27 -5.39 9.90
N PHE A 16 -1.25 -5.38 10.76
CA PHE A 16 -1.20 -4.51 11.95
C PHE A 16 -1.17 -3.01 11.60
N LEU A 17 -0.37 -2.60 10.60
CA LEU A 17 -0.31 -1.18 10.19
C LEU A 17 -1.59 -0.70 9.49
N ALA A 18 -2.29 -1.61 8.78
CA ALA A 18 -3.59 -1.35 8.18
C ALA A 18 -4.66 -1.14 9.26
N LEU A 19 -4.64 -1.93 10.33
CA LEU A 19 -5.61 -1.84 11.43
C LEU A 19 -5.57 -0.47 12.14
N ILE A 20 -4.36 0.06 12.40
CA ILE A 20 -4.15 1.33 13.13
C ILE A 20 -4.60 2.56 12.31
N LEU A 21 -4.22 2.61 11.02
CA LEU A 21 -4.65 3.67 10.10
C LEU A 21 -6.15 3.59 9.82
N LEU A 22 -6.70 2.38 9.81
CA LEU A 22 -8.11 2.18 9.59
C LEU A 22 -8.94 2.60 10.80
N ILE A 23 -8.56 2.23 12.03
CA ILE A 23 -9.26 2.68 13.26
C ILE A 23 -9.29 4.21 13.34
N SER A 24 -8.18 4.88 13.01
CA SER A 24 -8.09 6.35 12.96
C SER A 24 -9.04 6.97 11.91
N ASN A 25 -9.11 6.40 10.69
CA ASN A 25 -10.01 6.85 9.63
C ASN A 25 -11.48 6.54 9.93
N VAL A 26 -11.75 5.39 10.54
CA VAL A 26 -13.08 4.93 10.95
C VAL A 26 -13.62 5.82 12.06
N ILE A 27 -12.83 6.10 13.10
CA ILE A 27 -13.20 7.01 14.18
C ILE A 27 -13.47 8.42 13.62
N LYS A 28 -12.58 8.98 12.80
CA LYS A 28 -12.78 10.30 12.17
C LYS A 28 -14.01 10.37 11.25
N PHE A 29 -14.34 9.28 10.58
CA PHE A 29 -15.51 9.20 9.71
C PHE A 29 -16.81 9.09 10.51
N ILE A 30 -16.84 8.23 11.54
CA ILE A 30 -17.98 8.07 12.45
C ILE A 30 -18.30 9.39 13.15
N LEU A 31 -17.28 10.13 13.58
CA LEU A 31 -17.42 11.43 14.25
C LEU A 31 -17.99 12.56 13.38
N ASN A 32 -18.04 12.38 12.06
CA ASN A 32 -18.61 13.35 11.11
C ASN A 32 -20.10 13.06 10.77
N LEU A 33 -20.71 12.01 11.33
CA LEU A 33 -22.13 11.72 11.14
C LEU A 33 -22.99 12.62 12.05
N SER A 34 -23.39 13.78 11.54
CA SER A 34 -24.01 14.89 12.29
C SER A 34 -25.49 14.71 12.68
N VAL A 35 -26.07 13.49 12.61
CA VAL A 35 -27.52 13.28 12.78
C VAL A 35 -27.89 12.20 13.83
N LEU A 36 -26.92 11.51 14.44
CA LEU A 36 -27.18 10.43 15.42
C LEU A 36 -26.30 10.56 16.67
N THR A 37 -26.85 10.22 17.84
CA THR A 37 -26.06 9.92 19.04
C THR A 37 -25.57 8.48 18.97
N PHE A 38 -24.25 8.27 19.03
CA PHE A 38 -23.65 6.94 18.92
C PHE A 38 -22.57 6.74 19.97
N LEU A 39 -22.39 5.48 20.35
CA LEU A 39 -21.33 5.02 21.23
C LEU A 39 -20.37 4.14 20.44
N VAL A 40 -19.07 4.46 20.48
CA VAL A 40 -18.05 3.64 19.85
C VAL A 40 -17.34 2.82 20.92
N ILE A 41 -17.28 1.50 20.74
CA ILE A 41 -16.47 0.61 21.58
C ILE A 41 -15.38 0.01 20.71
N VAL A 42 -14.13 0.37 20.99
CA VAL A 42 -12.95 -0.23 20.38
C VAL A 42 -12.53 -1.40 21.26
N VAL A 43 -12.66 -2.62 20.76
CA VAL A 43 -12.19 -3.82 21.47
C VAL A 43 -10.83 -4.23 20.94
N ASP A 44 -9.86 -4.26 21.84
CA ASP A 44 -8.51 -4.72 21.56
C ASP A 44 -8.31 -6.14 22.12
N ASP A 45 -8.01 -7.09 21.25
CA ASP A 45 -7.85 -8.52 21.58
C ASP A 45 -6.42 -8.84 22.07
N GLY A 46 -5.93 -8.05 23.03
CA GLY A 46 -4.59 -8.22 23.60
C GLY A 46 -3.47 -7.81 22.65
N SER A 47 -3.63 -6.72 21.90
CA SER A 47 -2.57 -6.23 21.01
C SER A 47 -1.37 -5.75 21.83
N THR A 48 -0.18 -6.11 21.37
CA THR A 48 1.10 -5.71 21.98
C THR A 48 1.65 -4.42 21.36
N ASP A 49 0.91 -3.79 20.46
CA ASP A 49 1.31 -2.59 19.75
C ASP A 49 0.58 -1.33 20.28
N ALA A 50 0.77 -0.19 19.62
CA ALA A 50 0.21 1.08 20.05
C ALA A 50 -1.30 1.24 19.77
N THR A 51 -2.02 0.17 19.37
CA THR A 51 -3.44 0.24 19.00
C THR A 51 -4.30 0.80 20.14
N VAL A 52 -4.08 0.32 21.36
CA VAL A 52 -4.81 0.78 22.56
C VAL A 52 -4.51 2.25 22.86
N ASP A 53 -3.24 2.64 22.81
CA ASP A 53 -2.82 4.02 23.10
C ASP A 53 -3.44 5.01 22.12
N ILE A 54 -3.53 4.64 20.85
CA ILE A 54 -4.14 5.47 19.80
C ILE A 54 -5.64 5.59 20.04
N ALA A 55 -6.33 4.48 20.32
CA ALA A 55 -7.75 4.49 20.63
C ALA A 55 -8.07 5.34 21.87
N LEU A 56 -7.24 5.26 22.92
CA LEU A 56 -7.39 6.06 24.14
C LEU A 56 -7.16 7.55 23.91
N ARG A 57 -6.22 7.92 23.03
CA ARG A 57 -6.02 9.33 22.63
C ARG A 57 -7.26 9.91 21.97
N TYR A 58 -7.89 9.16 21.06
CA TYR A 58 -9.14 9.59 20.42
C TYR A 58 -10.29 9.68 21.43
N ALA A 59 -10.38 8.74 22.38
CA ALA A 59 -11.39 8.78 23.42
C ALA A 59 -11.28 10.03 24.31
N LYS A 60 -10.05 10.45 24.65
CA LYS A 60 -9.81 11.66 25.45
C LYS A 60 -10.11 12.97 24.72
N GLN A 61 -10.11 12.95 23.38
CA GLN A 61 -10.32 14.15 22.54
C GLN A 61 -11.79 14.42 22.18
N GLN A 62 -12.73 13.51 22.51
CA GLN A 62 -14.14 13.64 22.15
C GLN A 62 -15.04 14.28 23.22
N LYS A 63 -16.11 14.96 22.76
CA LYS A 63 -17.15 15.56 23.61
C LYS A 63 -18.08 14.49 24.22
N GLN A 64 -18.73 14.82 25.34
CA GLN A 64 -19.57 13.89 26.13
C GLN A 64 -20.72 13.23 25.37
N ASP A 65 -21.21 13.83 24.28
CA ASP A 65 -22.42 13.37 23.58
C ASP A 65 -22.22 12.09 22.73
N ASN A 66 -20.98 11.78 22.31
CA ASN A 66 -20.64 10.58 21.52
C ASN A 66 -19.36 9.91 22.07
N PRO A 67 -19.45 9.16 23.19
CA PRO A 67 -18.27 8.63 23.85
C PRO A 67 -17.60 7.52 23.03
N ILE A 68 -16.27 7.45 23.17
CA ILE A 68 -15.46 6.32 22.69
C ILE A 68 -14.93 5.58 23.92
N TYR A 69 -15.23 4.29 24.03
CA TYR A 69 -14.64 3.40 25.03
C TYR A 69 -13.61 2.47 24.39
N VAL A 70 -12.55 2.19 25.13
CA VAL A 70 -11.51 1.24 24.72
C VAL A 70 -11.51 0.07 25.69
N LEU A 71 -11.79 -1.12 25.19
CA LEU A 71 -11.82 -2.37 25.95
C LEU A 71 -10.60 -3.20 25.56
N LYS A 72 -9.55 -3.18 26.39
CA LYS A 72 -8.36 -4.02 26.22
C LYS A 72 -8.57 -5.35 26.93
N LEU A 73 -8.52 -6.46 26.20
CA LEU A 73 -8.53 -7.80 26.77
C LEU A 73 -7.13 -8.19 27.26
N ALA A 74 -7.05 -8.91 28.38
CA ALA A 74 -5.78 -9.28 29.01
C ALA A 74 -4.94 -10.19 28.12
N GLU A 75 -5.58 -11.09 27.37
CA GLU A 75 -4.96 -12.03 26.46
C GLU A 75 -5.74 -12.10 25.15
N ASN A 76 -5.09 -12.55 24.08
CA ASN A 76 -5.74 -12.77 22.78
C ASN A 76 -6.65 -14.01 22.86
N ILE A 77 -7.96 -13.78 22.87
CA ILE A 77 -8.98 -14.85 22.93
C ILE A 77 -9.64 -15.10 21.56
N GLY A 78 -9.11 -14.45 20.53
CA GLY A 78 -9.54 -14.54 19.15
C GLY A 78 -10.81 -13.73 18.86
N LYS A 79 -11.04 -13.48 17.56
CA LYS A 79 -12.14 -12.63 17.05
C LYS A 79 -13.50 -12.92 17.68
N GLY A 80 -13.88 -14.19 17.82
CA GLY A 80 -15.17 -14.55 18.42
C GLY A 80 -15.28 -14.07 19.87
N GLY A 81 -14.21 -14.16 20.65
CA GLY A 81 -14.13 -13.67 22.02
C GLY A 81 -14.16 -12.15 22.11
N SER A 82 -13.40 -11.46 21.27
CA SER A 82 -13.37 -9.98 21.25
C SER A 82 -14.68 -9.37 20.78
N VAL A 83 -15.32 -9.96 19.74
CA VAL A 83 -16.67 -9.55 19.32
C VAL A 83 -17.69 -9.77 20.43
N ARG A 84 -17.64 -10.92 21.11
CA ARG A 84 -18.53 -11.21 22.25
C ARG A 84 -18.34 -10.18 23.38
N ALA A 85 -17.09 -9.87 23.74
CA ALA A 85 -16.78 -8.89 24.78
C ALA A 85 -17.31 -7.48 24.40
N GLY A 86 -17.08 -7.05 23.16
CA GLY A 86 -17.60 -5.77 22.66
C GLY A 86 -19.11 -5.66 22.66
N VAL A 87 -19.80 -6.72 22.20
CA VAL A 87 -21.27 -6.77 22.16
C VAL A 87 -21.86 -6.78 23.57
N LEU A 88 -21.26 -7.48 24.53
CA LEU A 88 -21.71 -7.50 25.92
C LEU A 88 -21.53 -6.15 26.63
N CYS A 89 -20.53 -5.36 26.22
CA CYS A 89 -20.32 -4.01 26.73
C CYS A 89 -21.14 -2.93 25.99
N ALA A 90 -21.70 -3.25 24.82
CA ALA A 90 -22.43 -2.30 23.99
C ALA A 90 -23.76 -1.87 24.63
N ARG A 91 -24.06 -0.58 24.50
CA ARG A 91 -25.32 0.03 24.95
C ARG A 91 -25.89 0.87 23.82
N GLY A 92 -27.15 0.63 23.45
CA GLY A 92 -27.80 1.34 22.36
C GLY A 92 -28.98 0.55 21.80
N ARG A 93 -29.86 1.22 21.05
CA ARG A 93 -31.00 0.56 20.37
C ARG A 93 -30.54 -0.38 19.26
N PHE A 94 -29.48 0.03 18.57
CA PHE A 94 -28.80 -0.76 17.55
C PHE A 94 -27.34 -0.97 17.94
N ILE A 95 -26.81 -2.15 17.64
CA ILE A 95 -25.40 -2.49 17.79
C ILE A 95 -24.88 -2.79 16.39
N LEU A 96 -24.01 -1.93 15.87
CA LEU A 96 -23.30 -2.19 14.63
C LEU A 96 -21.97 -2.86 14.97
N PHE A 97 -21.78 -4.08 14.47
CA PHE A 97 -20.48 -4.71 14.39
C PHE A 97 -19.81 -4.35 13.06
N SER A 98 -18.61 -3.81 13.13
CA SER A 98 -17.76 -3.57 11.98
C SER A 98 -16.36 -4.08 12.27
N ASP A 99 -15.83 -4.94 11.39
CA ASP A 99 -14.40 -5.26 11.38
C ASP A 99 -13.59 -3.99 11.09
N ALA A 100 -12.42 -3.88 11.73
CA ALA A 100 -11.44 -2.83 11.48
C ALA A 100 -10.56 -3.16 10.24
N ASP A 101 -11.11 -3.86 9.23
CA ASP A 101 -10.42 -4.21 7.97
C ASP A 101 -10.74 -3.24 6.81
N GLY A 102 -11.79 -2.43 6.94
CA GLY A 102 -12.16 -1.39 5.98
C GLY A 102 -12.78 -1.93 4.70
N ALA A 103 -13.12 -3.22 4.67
CA ALA A 103 -13.72 -3.86 3.51
C ALA A 103 -15.17 -3.43 3.26
N THR A 104 -15.78 -2.72 4.21
CA THR A 104 -17.11 -2.11 4.11
C THR A 104 -17.03 -0.65 4.54
N LEU A 105 -17.71 0.24 3.80
CA LEU A 105 -17.72 1.66 4.11
C LEU A 105 -18.81 1.94 5.16
N PHE A 106 -18.53 2.78 6.16
CA PHE A 106 -19.53 3.16 7.16
C PHE A 106 -20.72 3.92 6.56
N SER A 107 -20.58 4.52 5.37
CA SER A 107 -21.70 5.06 4.59
C SER A 107 -22.73 4.01 4.17
N ASP A 108 -22.37 2.72 4.16
CA ASP A 108 -23.30 1.62 3.91
C ASP A 108 -24.23 1.36 5.11
N PHE A 109 -24.01 1.99 6.26
CA PHE A 109 -24.91 1.90 7.42
C PHE A 109 -26.35 2.26 7.05
N SER A 110 -26.57 3.31 6.24
CA SER A 110 -27.93 3.72 5.82
C SER A 110 -28.68 2.62 5.06
N LYS A 111 -27.96 1.71 4.38
CA LYS A 111 -28.56 0.55 3.71
C LYS A 111 -29.00 -0.49 4.74
N LEU A 112 -28.15 -0.77 5.74
CA LEU A 112 -28.48 -1.71 6.82
C LEU A 112 -29.62 -1.18 7.70
N GLU A 113 -29.65 0.12 7.96
CA GLU A 113 -30.71 0.80 8.71
C GLU A 113 -32.05 0.71 7.99
N LYS A 114 -32.10 0.99 6.67
CA LYS A 114 -33.32 0.89 5.87
C LYS A 114 -33.90 -0.54 5.87
N GLU A 115 -33.04 -1.54 5.72
CA GLU A 115 -33.45 -2.95 5.80
C GLU A 115 -33.89 -3.34 7.22
N MET A 116 -33.23 -2.82 8.26
CA MET A 116 -33.61 -3.05 9.66
C MET A 116 -35.00 -2.48 9.96
N ILE A 117 -35.29 -1.26 9.48
CA ILE A 117 -36.62 -0.64 9.59
C ILE A 117 -37.66 -1.46 8.83
N THR A 118 -37.33 -1.94 7.62
CA THR A 118 -38.22 -2.79 6.83
C THR A 118 -38.54 -4.11 7.55
N LEU A 119 -37.55 -4.74 8.18
CA LEU A 119 -37.73 -5.96 8.97
C LEU A 119 -38.52 -5.74 10.26
N CYS A 120 -38.38 -4.56 10.89
CA CYS A 120 -39.09 -4.25 12.13
C CYS A 120 -40.54 -3.80 11.90
N ASN A 121 -40.91 -3.29 10.73
CA ASN A 121 -42.26 -2.75 10.47
C ASN A 121 -43.24 -3.77 9.88
N GLY A 122 -42.78 -4.98 9.52
CA GLY A 122 -43.60 -5.98 8.82
C GLY A 122 -44.01 -5.55 7.41
N GLU A 123 -44.46 -6.49 6.58
CA GLU A 123 -44.77 -6.21 5.17
C GLU A 123 -46.04 -5.36 4.93
N GLU A 124 -46.85 -5.09 5.96
CA GLU A 124 -48.17 -4.45 5.82
C GLU A 124 -48.18 -2.91 5.83
N GLU A 125 -47.11 -2.23 6.26
CA GLU A 125 -47.06 -0.75 6.32
C GLU A 125 -46.14 -0.11 5.26
N LYS A 126 -46.17 -0.59 4.01
CA LYS A 126 -45.47 0.06 2.89
C LYS A 126 -46.11 1.38 2.41
N ASN A 127 -47.32 1.74 2.86
CA ASN A 127 -48.14 2.79 2.23
C ASN A 127 -48.65 3.93 3.14
N LYS A 128 -48.19 4.04 4.39
CA LYS A 128 -48.53 5.20 5.25
C LYS A 128 -47.25 5.77 5.80
N GLY A 129 -46.91 7.00 5.42
CA GLY A 129 -45.64 7.68 5.73
C GLY A 129 -45.43 8.04 7.21
N GLU A 130 -45.81 7.16 8.14
CA GLU A 130 -45.51 7.27 9.56
C GLU A 130 -44.61 6.10 9.98
N THR A 131 -43.36 6.42 10.34
CA THR A 131 -42.36 5.49 10.88
C THR A 131 -42.70 5.13 12.32
N SER A 132 -43.65 4.23 12.53
CA SER A 132 -43.79 3.54 13.82
C SER A 132 -43.02 2.21 13.74
N ILE A 133 -41.91 2.12 14.47
CA ILE A 133 -41.08 0.90 14.52
C ILE A 133 -41.71 -0.05 15.55
N ASP A 134 -42.04 -1.28 15.18
CA ASP A 134 -42.43 -2.29 16.19
C ASP A 134 -41.18 -2.66 16.99
N TRP A 135 -41.19 -2.29 18.28
CA TRP A 135 -40.02 -2.45 19.12
C TRP A 135 -39.82 -3.85 19.72
N THR A 136 -40.67 -4.81 19.36
CA THR A 136 -40.74 -6.12 20.05
C THR A 136 -40.02 -7.27 19.32
N HIS A 137 -39.65 -7.10 18.04
CA HIS A 137 -39.09 -8.18 17.23
C HIS A 137 -37.54 -8.14 17.15
N PRO A 138 -36.81 -9.22 17.53
CA PRO A 138 -35.37 -9.30 17.35
C PRO A 138 -35.01 -9.41 15.87
N ALA A 139 -34.07 -8.58 15.41
CA ALA A 139 -33.68 -8.53 14.00
C ALA A 139 -32.15 -8.38 13.86
N ILE A 140 -31.63 -9.00 12.80
CA ILE A 140 -30.21 -8.93 12.41
C ILE A 140 -30.17 -8.68 10.90
N VAL A 141 -29.45 -7.64 10.50
CA VAL A 141 -29.15 -7.34 9.10
C VAL A 141 -27.67 -7.57 8.85
N VAL A 142 -27.35 -8.41 7.88
CA VAL A 142 -25.97 -8.78 7.53
C VAL A 142 -25.62 -8.16 6.18
N GLY A 143 -24.55 -7.37 6.12
CA GLY A 143 -24.03 -6.86 4.85
C GLY A 143 -23.50 -7.99 3.96
N SER A 144 -23.48 -7.79 2.65
CA SER A 144 -23.00 -8.80 1.68
C SER A 144 -21.79 -8.29 0.90
N ARG A 145 -20.71 -9.09 0.88
CA ARG A 145 -19.50 -8.86 0.05
C ARG A 145 -19.57 -9.62 -1.28
N ALA A 146 -20.71 -10.21 -1.65
CA ALA A 146 -20.84 -11.06 -2.84
C ALA A 146 -20.40 -10.37 -4.14
N HIS A 147 -20.67 -9.07 -4.30
CA HIS A 147 -20.26 -8.28 -5.47
C HIS A 147 -18.73 -8.07 -5.55
N LEU A 148 -18.06 -7.93 -4.40
CA LEU A 148 -16.59 -7.85 -4.29
C LEU A 148 -15.92 -9.23 -4.50
N ALA A 149 -16.66 -10.31 -4.23
CA ALA A 149 -16.16 -11.67 -4.39
C ALA A 149 -16.02 -12.07 -5.87
N GLU A 150 -16.95 -11.68 -6.73
CA GLU A 150 -16.89 -11.97 -8.18
C GLU A 150 -15.64 -11.35 -8.83
N GLU A 151 -15.34 -10.09 -8.52
CA GLU A 151 -14.12 -9.41 -8.99
C GLU A 151 -12.82 -10.01 -8.39
N ALA A 152 -12.90 -10.53 -7.16
CA ALA A 152 -11.74 -11.10 -6.45
C ALA A 152 -11.46 -12.57 -6.80
N ILE A 153 -12.46 -13.36 -7.19
CA ILE A 153 -12.32 -14.77 -7.61
C ILE A 153 -11.51 -14.84 -8.91
N ALA A 154 -11.67 -13.86 -9.80
CA ALA A 154 -10.94 -13.77 -11.07
C ALA A 154 -9.41 -13.62 -10.93
N LYS A 155 -8.90 -13.25 -9.75
CA LYS A 155 -7.47 -12.97 -9.49
C LYS A 155 -6.80 -13.93 -8.48
N ARG A 156 -7.48 -14.97 -8.00
CA ARG A 156 -6.99 -15.83 -6.89
C ARG A 156 -6.54 -17.22 -7.36
N SER A 157 -5.58 -17.81 -6.64
CA SER A 157 -5.08 -19.16 -6.94
C SER A 157 -6.16 -20.22 -6.76
N PHE A 158 -6.14 -21.24 -7.64
CA PHE A 158 -7.13 -22.31 -7.70
C PHE A 158 -7.40 -22.98 -6.34
N LEU A 159 -6.34 -23.28 -5.57
CA LEU A 159 -6.45 -23.91 -4.24
C LEU A 159 -7.20 -23.04 -3.23
N ARG A 160 -6.98 -21.72 -3.25
CA ARG A 160 -7.64 -20.77 -2.34
C ARG A 160 -9.12 -20.61 -2.71
N THR A 161 -9.44 -20.62 -3.99
CA THR A 161 -10.83 -20.60 -4.48
C THR A 161 -11.55 -21.88 -4.10
N MET A 162 -10.90 -23.04 -4.25
CA MET A 162 -11.48 -24.33 -3.86
C MET A 162 -11.76 -24.42 -2.35
N LEU A 163 -10.84 -23.96 -1.50
CA LEU A 163 -11.01 -23.94 -0.04
C LEU A 163 -12.14 -22.99 0.39
N MET A 164 -12.27 -21.82 -0.24
CA MET A 164 -13.36 -20.89 0.02
C MET A 164 -14.72 -21.49 -0.38
N LEU A 165 -14.81 -22.10 -1.56
CA LEU A 165 -16.03 -22.75 -2.04
C LEU A 165 -16.42 -23.95 -1.17
N ALA A 166 -15.45 -24.76 -0.74
CA ALA A 166 -15.68 -25.88 0.17
C ALA A 166 -16.15 -25.40 1.56
N PHE A 167 -15.57 -24.31 2.07
CA PHE A 167 -16.00 -23.70 3.33
C PHE A 167 -17.39 -23.07 3.24
N HIS A 168 -17.71 -22.39 2.13
CA HIS A 168 -19.06 -21.88 1.87
C HIS A 168 -20.08 -23.02 1.78
N ALA A 169 -19.74 -24.13 1.10
CA ALA A 169 -20.59 -25.31 1.05
C ALA A 169 -20.82 -25.90 2.45
N LEU A 170 -19.78 -26.00 3.28
CA LEU A 170 -19.87 -26.49 4.65
C LEU A 170 -20.79 -25.61 5.52
N VAL A 171 -20.59 -24.29 5.49
CA VAL A 171 -21.40 -23.31 6.23
C VAL A 171 -22.86 -23.33 5.74
N TRP A 172 -23.08 -23.46 4.43
CA TRP A 172 -24.42 -23.55 3.86
C TRP A 172 -25.16 -24.83 4.27
N VAL A 173 -24.45 -25.97 4.37
CA VAL A 173 -25.04 -27.25 4.79
C VAL A 173 -25.38 -27.26 6.28
N PHE A 174 -24.52 -26.71 7.15
CA PHE A 174 -24.61 -26.92 8.61
C PHE A 174 -25.09 -25.72 9.45
N THR A 175 -25.14 -24.49 8.91
CA THR A 175 -25.47 -23.29 9.71
C THR A 175 -26.75 -22.58 9.27
N VAL A 176 -26.74 -21.85 8.14
CA VAL A 176 -27.89 -21.04 7.70
C VAL A 176 -28.03 -21.09 6.17
N ARG A 177 -29.16 -21.59 5.67
CA ARG A 177 -29.42 -21.74 4.22
C ARG A 177 -29.92 -20.47 3.52
N THR A 178 -30.41 -19.50 4.29
CA THR A 178 -31.05 -18.27 3.79
C THR A 178 -30.10 -17.09 3.66
N VAL A 179 -28.91 -17.12 4.29
CA VAL A 179 -27.94 -16.03 4.27
C VAL A 179 -26.76 -16.39 3.38
N ARG A 180 -26.58 -15.67 2.28
CA ARG A 180 -25.55 -15.97 1.26
C ARG A 180 -24.12 -15.61 1.67
N ASP A 181 -23.95 -14.64 2.57
CA ASP A 181 -22.65 -14.22 3.08
C ASP A 181 -22.70 -14.02 4.60
N THR A 182 -22.42 -15.08 5.34
CA THR A 182 -22.39 -15.05 6.81
C THR A 182 -21.09 -14.47 7.37
N GLN A 183 -20.09 -14.24 6.51
CA GLN A 183 -18.71 -13.91 6.88
C GLN A 183 -18.39 -12.42 6.75
N CYS A 184 -19.30 -11.63 6.18
CA CYS A 184 -19.14 -10.19 6.15
C CYS A 184 -19.02 -9.61 7.56
N GLY A 185 -17.95 -8.84 7.79
CA GLY A 185 -17.66 -8.15 9.03
C GLY A 185 -18.54 -6.94 9.36
N PHE A 186 -19.63 -6.71 8.62
CA PHE A 186 -20.51 -5.54 8.76
C PHE A 186 -21.94 -6.00 9.03
N LYS A 187 -22.36 -5.95 10.30
CA LYS A 187 -23.63 -6.52 10.77
C LYS A 187 -24.32 -5.57 11.74
N LEU A 188 -25.60 -5.33 11.53
CA LEU A 188 -26.43 -4.52 12.41
C LEU A 188 -27.34 -5.44 13.22
N PHE A 189 -27.22 -5.34 14.54
CA PHE A 189 -28.04 -6.08 15.50
C PHE A 189 -28.98 -5.12 16.21
N ARG A 190 -30.14 -5.62 16.58
CA ARG A 190 -31.05 -4.95 17.49
C ARG A 190 -30.82 -5.44 18.91
N TYR A 191 -30.60 -4.51 19.85
CA TYR A 191 -30.53 -4.83 21.27
C TYR A 191 -31.95 -4.92 21.85
N MET A 192 -32.28 -6.03 22.51
CA MET A 192 -33.50 -6.14 23.31
C MET A 192 -33.15 -5.73 24.73
N ASP A 193 -33.73 -4.62 25.19
CA ASP A 193 -33.76 -4.37 26.63
C ASP A 193 -34.58 -5.51 27.25
N SER A 194 -33.98 -6.26 28.17
CA SER A 194 -34.68 -7.28 28.96
C SER A 194 -35.53 -6.55 29.99
N GLY A 195 -36.52 -5.81 29.49
CA GLY A 195 -37.44 -5.05 30.30
C GLY A 195 -38.07 -5.99 31.32
N LYS A 196 -37.84 -5.66 32.59
CA LYS A 196 -38.52 -6.21 33.77
C LYS A 196 -40.02 -6.40 33.49
N LYS A 197 -40.43 -7.56 32.97
CA LYS A 197 -41.78 -8.04 33.20
C LYS A 197 -41.76 -8.51 34.64
N LYS A 198 -42.34 -7.70 35.53
CA LYS A 198 -42.83 -8.16 36.84
C LYS A 198 -43.81 -9.30 36.59
N ALA A 199 -43.31 -10.52 36.43
CA ALA A 199 -44.08 -11.72 36.60
C ALA A 199 -44.32 -11.85 38.11
N LYS A 200 -45.51 -11.44 38.55
CA LYS A 200 -46.04 -11.82 39.86
C LYS A 200 -46.01 -13.36 39.93
N GLY A 201 -45.23 -13.92 40.85
CA GLY A 201 -45.49 -15.27 41.34
C GLY A 201 -44.28 -16.17 41.55
N LYS A 202 -43.85 -16.21 42.82
CA LYS A 202 -43.33 -17.36 43.57
C LYS A 202 -41.91 -17.90 43.31
N SER A 203 -41.35 -18.28 44.47
CA SER A 203 -40.15 -19.02 44.85
C SER A 203 -38.77 -18.39 44.66
N LYS A 204 -38.20 -18.09 45.84
CA LYS A 204 -36.78 -18.05 46.22
C LYS A 204 -35.94 -19.11 45.52
N ASP A 205 -34.65 -18.75 45.37
CA ASP A 205 -33.50 -19.54 44.93
C ASP A 205 -33.18 -19.49 43.43
N SER A 206 -32.68 -18.33 43.01
CA SER A 206 -31.60 -18.22 42.02
C SER A 206 -30.95 -16.84 42.18
N LEU A 207 -29.81 -16.77 42.87
CA LEU A 207 -28.91 -15.63 42.75
C LEU A 207 -28.36 -15.66 41.31
N ASP A 208 -28.54 -14.54 40.62
CA ASP A 208 -28.30 -14.35 39.18
C ASP A 208 -26.79 -14.35 38.89
N ASP A 209 -26.29 -15.39 38.20
CA ASP A 209 -24.89 -15.63 37.86
C ASP A 209 -24.22 -14.48 37.06
N SER A 210 -25.02 -13.57 36.52
CA SER A 210 -24.53 -12.40 35.77
C SER A 210 -23.99 -11.27 36.66
N GLU A 211 -24.49 -11.13 37.88
CA GLU A 211 -24.09 -10.04 38.81
C GLU A 211 -22.84 -10.40 39.64
N VAL A 212 -22.65 -11.70 39.91
CA VAL A 212 -21.43 -12.23 40.56
C VAL A 212 -20.22 -12.14 39.61
N TYR A 213 -20.43 -12.39 38.32
CA TYR A 213 -19.36 -12.35 37.31
C TYR A 213 -18.83 -10.93 37.06
N LEU A 214 -19.71 -9.92 37.11
CA LEU A 214 -19.34 -8.51 36.93
C LEU A 214 -18.63 -7.90 38.14
N ARG A 215 -18.87 -8.43 39.35
CA ARG A 215 -18.10 -8.03 40.55
C ARG A 215 -16.71 -8.66 40.58
N GLY A 216 -16.58 -9.94 40.21
CA GLY A 216 -15.28 -10.61 40.14
C GLY A 216 -14.29 -9.93 39.18
N ILE A 217 -14.75 -9.48 38.02
CA ILE A 217 -13.91 -8.80 37.02
C ILE A 217 -13.54 -7.37 37.47
N LYS A 218 -14.38 -6.72 38.29
CA LYS A 218 -14.11 -5.37 38.78
C LYS A 218 -12.99 -5.34 39.83
N ASP A 219 -12.86 -6.42 40.60
CA ASP A 219 -11.84 -6.57 41.62
C ASP A 219 -10.49 -7.04 41.02
N GLU A 220 -10.48 -7.82 39.94
CA GLU A 220 -9.25 -8.22 39.21
C GLU A 220 -8.61 -7.09 38.39
N ILE A 221 -9.39 -6.10 37.93
CA ILE A 221 -8.88 -4.99 37.09
C ILE A 221 -8.22 -3.88 37.92
N MET A 222 -8.40 -3.85 39.24
CA MET A 222 -7.85 -2.81 40.12
C MET A 222 -6.41 -3.08 40.61
N SER A 223 -5.72 -4.13 40.15
CA SER A 223 -4.40 -4.51 40.68
C SER A 223 -3.25 -4.59 39.66
N LEU A 224 -3.27 -3.80 38.58
CA LEU A 224 -2.10 -3.71 37.69
C LEU A 224 -1.38 -2.37 37.89
N GLU A 225 -0.28 -2.47 38.62
CA GLU A 225 0.70 -1.42 38.89
C GLU A 225 1.33 -0.86 37.60
N GLU A 226 1.70 0.41 37.66
CA GLU A 226 2.44 1.16 36.64
C GLU A 226 3.84 0.56 36.42
N GLU A 227 4.03 -0.30 35.42
CA GLU A 227 5.35 -0.54 34.84
C GLU A 227 5.56 0.36 33.62
N GLY A 228 6.34 1.42 33.84
CA GLY A 228 6.63 2.48 32.89
C GLY A 228 7.27 2.00 31.60
N VAL A 229 6.56 2.17 30.50
CA VAL A 229 7.15 2.39 29.18
C VAL A 229 6.98 3.87 28.86
N THR A 230 7.95 4.67 29.31
CA THR A 230 8.10 6.07 28.88
C THR A 230 8.44 6.08 27.40
N TYR A 231 7.43 6.32 26.55
CA TYR A 231 7.69 7.05 25.32
C TYR A 231 8.22 8.40 25.78
N ASP A 232 9.49 8.71 25.52
CA ASP A 232 9.95 10.10 25.50
C ASP A 232 9.28 10.74 24.27
N PRO A 233 8.24 11.57 24.40
CA PRO A 233 8.02 12.58 23.38
C PRO A 233 9.30 13.43 23.38
N LEU A 234 9.99 13.48 22.23
CA LEU A 234 10.92 14.59 21.99
C LEU A 234 10.18 15.92 22.28
N PRO A 235 10.91 16.96 22.74
CA PRO A 235 10.52 17.85 23.83
C PRO A 235 9.40 18.79 23.40
N PHE A 236 8.17 18.31 23.48
CA PHE A 236 7.00 19.16 23.61
C PHE A 236 6.23 18.70 24.85
N ALA A 237 6.97 18.60 25.95
CA ALA A 237 6.40 18.86 27.26
C ALA A 237 5.89 20.32 27.19
N ASP A 238 4.56 20.47 27.12
CA ASP A 238 3.82 21.71 27.34
C ASP A 238 3.76 22.79 26.23
N GLY A 239 4.26 22.55 25.01
CA GLY A 239 4.26 23.54 23.91
C GLY A 239 3.21 23.33 22.82
N GLN A 240 2.59 24.42 22.33
CA GLN A 240 1.83 24.41 21.06
C GLN A 240 2.76 23.98 19.91
N TRP A 241 2.27 23.14 19.00
CA TRP A 241 3.01 22.75 17.79
C TRP A 241 3.34 23.96 16.93
N ASN A 242 4.64 24.29 16.83
CA ASN A 242 5.14 25.37 16.01
C ASN A 242 5.80 24.82 14.73
N VAL A 243 5.22 25.16 13.58
CA VAL A 243 5.69 24.68 12.27
C VAL A 243 7.05 25.28 11.91
N ASP A 244 7.31 26.54 12.23
CA ASP A 244 8.56 27.22 11.90
C ASP A 244 9.73 26.64 12.71
N GLU A 245 9.50 26.39 13.99
CA GLU A 245 10.48 25.73 14.85
C GLU A 245 10.77 24.31 14.37
N TYR A 246 9.73 23.53 14.07
CA TYR A 246 9.87 22.18 13.54
C TYR A 246 10.67 22.17 12.21
N CYS A 247 10.29 23.02 11.26
CA CYS A 247 10.98 23.13 9.97
C CYS A 247 12.45 23.55 10.12
N SER A 248 12.78 24.40 11.10
CA SER A 248 14.17 24.83 11.34
C SER A 248 15.10 23.70 11.82
N GLN A 249 14.53 22.65 12.42
CA GLN A 249 15.29 21.50 12.93
C GLN A 249 15.56 20.44 11.86
N ILE A 250 14.75 20.39 10.80
CA ILE A 250 14.90 19.42 9.72
C ILE A 250 16.22 19.66 9.00
N ARG A 251 17.02 18.60 8.83
CA ARG A 251 18.24 18.66 8.03
C ARG A 251 18.21 17.60 6.94
N LEU A 252 18.57 18.02 5.73
CA LEU A 252 18.74 17.16 4.57
C LEU A 252 20.23 17.10 4.24
N SER A 253 20.80 15.90 4.15
CA SER A 253 22.20 15.71 3.75
C SER A 253 22.27 14.72 2.60
N VAL A 254 22.70 15.17 1.42
CA VAL A 254 22.94 14.28 0.28
C VAL A 254 24.28 13.58 0.49
N VAL A 255 24.26 12.26 0.58
CA VAL A 255 25.46 11.46 0.88
C VAL A 255 26.14 11.02 -0.41
N SER A 256 25.36 10.57 -1.39
CA SER A 256 25.89 10.16 -2.68
C SER A 256 24.83 10.33 -3.77
N GLN A 257 25.30 10.71 -4.96
CA GLN A 257 24.52 10.66 -6.18
C GLN A 257 25.38 9.98 -7.25
N SER A 258 24.81 9.02 -7.97
CA SER A 258 25.51 8.36 -9.06
C SER A 258 25.76 9.34 -10.22
N VAL A 259 26.80 9.06 -11.02
CA VAL A 259 27.18 9.92 -12.16
C VAL A 259 26.07 9.99 -13.22
N ASP A 260 25.35 8.88 -13.42
CA ASP A 260 24.18 8.79 -14.30
C ASP A 260 22.91 9.41 -13.70
N ARG A 261 22.96 9.87 -12.44
CA ARG A 261 21.86 10.47 -11.67
C ARG A 261 20.65 9.55 -11.47
N LEU A 262 20.84 8.24 -11.65
CA LEU A 262 19.81 7.22 -11.43
C LEU A 262 19.68 6.85 -9.96
N ASP A 263 20.77 6.90 -9.20
CA ASP A 263 20.78 6.55 -7.78
C ASP A 263 21.05 7.77 -6.92
N LEU A 264 20.24 7.94 -5.89
CA LEU A 264 20.37 9.00 -4.90
C LEU A 264 20.26 8.41 -3.49
N SER A 265 21.28 8.66 -2.66
CA SER A 265 21.22 8.41 -1.22
C SER A 265 21.36 9.71 -0.45
N PHE A 266 20.40 9.96 0.43
CA PHE A 266 20.35 11.15 1.27
C PHE A 266 19.80 10.81 2.64
N ASP A 267 20.15 11.65 3.61
CA ASP A 267 19.72 11.55 4.99
C ASP A 267 18.68 12.62 5.28
N LEU A 268 17.57 12.19 5.88
CA LEU A 268 16.51 13.04 6.39
C LEU A 268 16.52 12.96 7.91
N ILE A 269 16.92 14.05 8.55
CA ILE A 269 17.22 14.12 9.99
C ILE A 269 16.20 15.03 10.66
N LYS A 270 15.77 14.66 11.88
CA LYS A 270 14.72 15.33 12.67
C LYS A 270 13.34 15.31 12.00
N VAL A 271 12.98 14.17 11.39
CA VAL A 271 11.64 13.94 10.81
C VAL A 271 11.02 12.70 11.44
N GLU A 272 9.69 12.61 11.49
CA GLU A 272 8.95 11.44 11.97
C GLU A 272 8.70 10.40 10.87
N ALA A 273 8.54 9.14 11.29
CA ALA A 273 8.26 8.02 10.40
C ALA A 273 7.04 8.21 9.47
N PRO A 274 5.92 8.84 9.86
CA PRO A 274 4.79 9.05 8.96
C PRO A 274 5.13 9.92 7.74
N ILE A 275 5.93 10.98 7.93
CA ILE A 275 6.31 11.89 6.84
C ILE A 275 7.30 11.17 5.90
N ALA A 276 8.33 10.54 6.47
CA ALA A 276 9.29 9.74 5.70
C ALA A 276 8.60 8.61 4.90
N ASN A 277 7.68 7.88 5.51
CA ASN A 277 6.93 6.83 4.82
C ASN A 277 5.95 7.38 3.78
N SER A 278 5.38 8.56 3.99
CA SER A 278 4.53 9.22 2.98
C SER A 278 5.34 9.55 1.73
N LEU A 279 6.53 10.16 1.89
CA LEU A 279 7.44 10.43 0.78
C LEU A 279 7.80 9.14 0.01
N ARG A 280 8.16 8.07 0.72
CA ARG A 280 8.45 6.76 0.12
C ARG A 280 7.27 6.21 -0.69
N ARG A 281 6.04 6.33 -0.17
CA ARG A 281 4.83 5.82 -0.85
C ARG A 281 4.51 6.62 -2.10
N VAL A 282 4.64 7.93 -2.05
CA VAL A 282 4.39 8.82 -3.19
C VAL A 282 5.38 8.53 -4.32
N LEU A 283 6.66 8.39 -4.00
CA LEU A 283 7.72 8.01 -4.95
C LEU A 283 7.40 6.73 -5.74
N ILE A 284 6.83 5.72 -5.07
CA ILE A 284 6.54 4.41 -5.69
C ILE A 284 5.22 4.42 -6.48
N ALA A 285 4.18 5.06 -5.93
CA ALA A 285 2.81 4.82 -6.37
C ALA A 285 2.15 6.01 -7.07
N GLU A 286 2.64 7.24 -6.89
CA GLU A 286 1.87 8.43 -7.25
C GLU A 286 2.61 9.40 -8.16
N VAL A 287 3.94 9.37 -8.18
CA VAL A 287 4.71 10.12 -9.17
C VAL A 287 4.39 9.57 -10.57
N PRO A 288 3.85 10.40 -11.49
CA PRO A 288 3.39 9.92 -12.79
C PRO A 288 4.55 9.72 -13.77
N THR A 289 4.39 8.74 -14.67
CA THR A 289 5.36 8.48 -15.76
C THR A 289 4.63 8.15 -17.06
N MET A 290 5.38 8.12 -18.17
CA MET A 290 4.91 7.66 -19.47
C MET A 290 5.26 6.17 -19.66
N ALA A 291 4.28 5.32 -19.96
CA ALA A 291 4.50 3.91 -20.28
C ALA A 291 3.61 3.46 -21.45
N ILE A 292 3.97 2.34 -22.10
CA ILE A 292 3.17 1.75 -23.18
C ILE A 292 1.90 1.12 -22.57
N GLU A 293 0.74 1.52 -23.11
CA GLU A 293 -0.57 1.02 -22.69
C GLU A 293 -1.22 0.16 -23.75
N LYS A 294 -1.27 0.67 -24.99
CA LYS A 294 -1.88 -0.04 -26.12
C LYS A 294 -0.80 -0.37 -27.14
N VAL A 295 -0.83 -1.60 -27.62
CA VAL A 295 0.07 -2.12 -28.66
C VAL A 295 -0.79 -2.63 -29.81
N PHE A 296 -0.66 -2.00 -30.96
CA PHE A 296 -1.28 -2.43 -32.21
C PHE A 296 -0.28 -3.33 -32.93
N LEU A 297 -0.48 -4.64 -32.83
CA LEU A 297 0.35 -5.63 -33.52
C LEU A 297 -0.20 -5.83 -34.94
N TYR A 298 0.63 -5.55 -35.95
CA TYR A 298 0.30 -5.80 -37.35
C TYR A 298 0.79 -7.18 -37.79
N GLN A 299 1.95 -7.59 -37.29
CA GLN A 299 2.53 -8.88 -37.58
C GLN A 299 3.36 -9.38 -36.39
N ASN A 300 3.13 -10.61 -35.97
CA ASN A 300 4.02 -11.32 -35.05
C ASN A 300 4.14 -12.78 -35.48
N THR A 301 5.25 -13.13 -36.11
CA THR A 301 5.57 -14.51 -36.49
C THR A 301 6.67 -15.11 -35.61
N SER A 302 6.99 -14.42 -34.51
CA SER A 302 7.96 -14.90 -33.53
C SER A 302 7.40 -16.05 -32.69
N CYS A 303 8.25 -16.67 -31.88
CA CYS A 303 7.81 -17.72 -30.95
C CYS A 303 7.12 -17.16 -29.68
N ILE A 304 7.17 -15.85 -29.45
CA ILE A 304 6.59 -15.22 -28.25
C ILE A 304 5.13 -14.89 -28.55
N GLN A 305 4.22 -15.32 -27.68
CA GLN A 305 2.80 -15.01 -27.78
C GLN A 305 2.55 -13.51 -27.67
N ASP A 306 1.53 -13.03 -28.37
CA ASP A 306 1.20 -11.61 -28.49
C ASP A 306 1.01 -10.93 -27.13
N GLU A 307 0.28 -11.56 -26.21
CA GLU A 307 0.01 -11.00 -24.89
C GLU A 307 1.29 -10.88 -24.05
N VAL A 308 2.17 -11.88 -24.16
CA VAL A 308 3.45 -11.89 -23.46
C VAL A 308 4.38 -10.82 -24.02
N LEU A 309 4.41 -10.67 -25.35
CA LEU A 309 5.18 -9.61 -26.01
C LEU A 309 4.65 -8.24 -25.58
N CYS A 310 3.35 -7.98 -25.72
CA CYS A 310 2.71 -6.73 -25.33
C CYS A 310 2.97 -6.38 -23.86
N HIS A 311 2.85 -7.35 -22.95
CA HIS A 311 3.17 -7.15 -21.53
C HIS A 311 4.64 -6.74 -21.33
N ARG A 312 5.58 -7.39 -22.03
CA ARG A 312 7.01 -7.00 -21.99
C ARG A 312 7.21 -5.59 -22.52
N LEU A 313 6.55 -5.21 -23.63
CA LEU A 313 6.65 -3.86 -24.18
C LEU A 313 6.12 -2.81 -23.18
N GLY A 314 5.04 -3.13 -22.46
CA GLY A 314 4.47 -2.28 -21.41
C GLY A 314 5.42 -1.95 -20.26
N LEU A 315 6.37 -2.85 -19.94
CA LEU A 315 7.32 -2.70 -18.83
C LEU A 315 8.58 -1.91 -19.19
N ILE A 316 8.73 -1.46 -20.44
CA ILE A 316 9.91 -0.74 -20.89
C ILE A 316 9.82 0.71 -20.39
N PRO A 317 10.79 1.21 -19.61
CA PRO A 317 10.80 2.60 -19.19
C PRO A 317 11.05 3.52 -20.37
N ILE A 318 10.19 4.54 -20.51
CA ILE A 318 10.29 5.55 -21.56
C ILE A 318 10.85 6.83 -20.95
N TYR A 319 11.83 7.40 -21.63
CA TYR A 319 12.33 8.73 -21.35
C TYR A 319 11.41 9.75 -22.03
N ALA A 320 10.48 10.32 -21.26
CA ALA A 320 9.60 11.40 -21.68
C ALA A 320 9.11 12.15 -20.44
N ASP A 321 9.17 13.48 -20.49
CA ASP A 321 8.71 14.33 -19.38
C ASP A 321 7.18 14.25 -19.23
N PRO A 322 6.66 13.67 -18.13
CA PRO A 322 5.23 13.45 -17.94
C PRO A 322 4.45 14.74 -17.69
N THR A 323 5.10 15.84 -17.32
CA THR A 323 4.43 17.13 -17.08
C THR A 323 3.88 17.75 -18.37
N LYS A 324 4.50 17.41 -19.51
CA LYS A 324 4.11 17.86 -20.85
C LYS A 324 2.89 17.15 -21.42
N PHE A 325 2.40 16.11 -20.74
CA PHE A 325 1.26 15.30 -21.17
C PHE A 325 0.12 15.39 -20.16
N ALA A 326 -1.10 15.45 -20.68
CA ALA A 326 -2.30 15.31 -19.87
C ALA A 326 -2.62 13.84 -19.61
N PHE A 327 -3.30 13.55 -18.50
CA PHE A 327 -3.83 12.21 -18.23
C PHE A 327 -4.88 11.80 -19.28
N PRO A 328 -5.04 10.50 -19.57
CA PRO A 328 -6.05 10.01 -20.50
C PRO A 328 -7.49 10.28 -20.03
N PHE A 329 -8.37 10.58 -20.99
CA PHE A 329 -9.84 10.69 -20.90
C PHE A 329 -10.51 9.44 -20.31
N SER A 330 -11.33 9.55 -19.24
CA SER A 330 -12.49 8.66 -19.06
C SER A 330 -13.71 9.27 -19.77
N ILE A 331 -14.18 8.65 -20.85
CA ILE A 331 -15.51 8.93 -21.41
C ILE A 331 -16.53 8.20 -20.54
N THR A 332 -17.52 8.93 -20.05
CA THR A 332 -18.76 8.34 -19.52
C THR A 332 -19.78 8.28 -20.65
N THR A 333 -19.92 7.09 -21.25
CA THR A 333 -21.10 6.73 -22.04
C THR A 333 -21.95 5.82 -21.15
N ASP A 334 -23.22 6.15 -20.97
CA ASP A 334 -24.20 5.35 -20.20
C ASP A 334 -23.78 4.96 -18.76
N GLY A 335 -23.17 5.89 -18.02
CA GLY A 335 -22.87 5.69 -16.60
C GLY A 335 -21.73 4.70 -16.29
N LYS A 336 -21.03 4.20 -17.31
CA LYS A 336 -19.79 3.44 -17.16
C LYS A 336 -18.59 4.36 -17.42
N GLN A 337 -17.63 4.42 -16.49
CA GLN A 337 -16.33 5.03 -16.76
C GLN A 337 -15.59 4.13 -17.75
N GLN A 338 -15.41 4.57 -19.00
CA GLN A 338 -14.56 3.90 -19.97
C GLN A 338 -13.42 4.83 -20.34
N ILE A 339 -12.19 4.37 -20.25
CA ILE A 339 -11.05 5.15 -20.76
C ILE A 339 -11.25 5.23 -22.28
N ASN A 340 -11.00 6.39 -22.89
CA ASN A 340 -11.20 6.70 -24.33
C ASN A 340 -10.45 5.75 -25.30
N THR A 341 -9.79 4.72 -24.76
CA THR A 341 -8.98 3.72 -25.46
C THR A 341 -9.62 2.34 -25.50
N ASP A 342 -10.84 2.16 -24.99
CA ASP A 342 -11.47 0.82 -24.85
C ASP A 342 -12.60 0.54 -25.86
N ILE A 343 -12.90 1.46 -26.80
CA ILE A 343 -14.08 1.35 -27.70
C ILE A 343 -13.74 1.48 -29.19
N LEU A 344 -12.54 1.11 -29.66
CA LEU A 344 -12.28 1.17 -31.10
C LEU A 344 -11.64 -0.12 -31.60
N ASP A 345 -12.36 -0.80 -32.51
CA ASP A 345 -11.86 -1.88 -33.36
C ASP A 345 -10.82 -1.36 -34.39
N GLU A 346 -10.61 -0.04 -34.44
CA GLU A 346 -9.67 0.66 -35.31
C GLU A 346 -8.60 1.41 -34.50
N GLU A 347 -7.38 1.50 -35.05
CA GLU A 347 -6.28 2.25 -34.44
C GLU A 347 -6.67 3.74 -34.32
N PRO A 348 -6.87 4.28 -33.10
CA PRO A 348 -7.26 5.67 -32.93
C PRO A 348 -6.13 6.59 -33.36
N ALA A 349 -6.49 7.71 -34.01
CA ALA A 349 -5.52 8.77 -34.28
C ALA A 349 -4.89 9.24 -32.95
N GLY A 350 -3.56 9.30 -32.91
CA GLY A 350 -2.84 9.73 -31.72
C GLY A 350 -3.15 11.17 -31.34
N ASP A 351 -3.36 11.43 -30.05
CA ASP A 351 -3.54 12.79 -29.52
C ASP A 351 -2.17 13.37 -29.10
N ALA A 352 -1.74 14.44 -29.75
CA ALA A 352 -0.45 15.09 -29.47
C ALA A 352 -0.28 15.55 -28.02
N LYS A 353 -1.37 15.81 -27.28
CA LYS A 353 -1.32 16.28 -25.87
C LYS A 353 -1.32 15.15 -24.84
N ARG A 354 -1.67 13.93 -25.23
CA ARG A 354 -1.92 12.81 -24.29
C ARG A 354 -1.12 11.56 -24.61
N ASN A 355 -0.83 11.34 -25.89
CA ASN A 355 -0.18 10.14 -26.39
C ASN A 355 1.21 10.41 -26.91
N LEU A 356 2.02 9.37 -26.80
CA LEU A 356 3.28 9.28 -27.49
C LEU A 356 3.36 7.95 -28.24
N ILE A 357 3.80 7.98 -29.50
CA ILE A 357 3.78 6.80 -30.37
C ILE A 357 5.21 6.35 -30.68
N PHE A 358 5.45 5.05 -30.52
CA PHE A 358 6.64 4.38 -31.04
C PHE A 358 6.26 3.28 -32.02
N ASN A 359 7.01 3.17 -33.11
CA ASN A 359 6.93 2.05 -34.03
C ASN A 359 8.06 1.06 -33.74
N LEU A 360 7.73 -0.22 -33.78
CA LEU A 360 8.65 -1.33 -33.72
C LEU A 360 8.46 -2.13 -35.01
N HIS A 361 9.50 -2.19 -35.84
CA HIS A 361 9.49 -3.03 -37.04
C HIS A 361 10.81 -3.78 -37.10
N ALA A 362 10.73 -5.10 -37.19
CA ALA A 362 11.84 -6.00 -37.04
C ALA A 362 11.66 -7.21 -37.96
N VAL A 363 12.51 -7.34 -38.99
CA VAL A 363 12.47 -8.47 -39.93
C VAL A 363 13.78 -9.23 -39.87
N CYS A 364 13.69 -10.53 -39.58
CA CYS A 364 14.85 -11.41 -39.61
C CYS A 364 15.09 -11.91 -41.05
N PRO A 365 16.21 -11.54 -41.70
CA PRO A 365 16.46 -11.92 -43.09
C PRO A 365 16.55 -13.43 -43.26
N SER A 366 16.10 -13.95 -44.40
CA SER A 366 16.21 -15.37 -44.74
C SER A 366 17.65 -15.73 -45.12
N SER A 367 18.05 -16.99 -44.91
CA SER A 367 19.41 -17.50 -45.21
C SER A 367 19.84 -17.33 -46.69
N LYS A 368 18.89 -17.14 -47.62
CA LYS A 368 19.18 -16.81 -49.02
C LYS A 368 19.65 -15.36 -49.21
N ASP A 369 19.16 -14.42 -48.40
CA ASP A 369 19.50 -12.99 -48.46
C ASP A 369 20.83 -12.67 -47.78
N GLU A 370 21.26 -13.49 -46.81
CA GLU A 370 22.60 -13.40 -46.20
C GLU A 370 23.73 -13.55 -47.23
N LYS A 371 23.57 -14.43 -48.24
CA LYS A 371 24.57 -14.61 -49.30
C LYS A 371 24.65 -13.39 -50.24
N ILE A 372 23.56 -12.63 -50.38
CA ILE A 372 23.51 -11.41 -51.18
C ILE A 372 24.15 -10.24 -50.42
N LYS A 373 23.93 -10.14 -49.09
CA LYS A 373 24.53 -9.09 -48.25
C LYS A 373 26.03 -9.29 -47.97
N LYS A 374 26.52 -10.53 -47.81
CA LYS A 374 27.98 -10.81 -47.65
C LYS A 374 28.84 -10.34 -48.83
N LYS A 375 28.26 -10.16 -50.03
CA LYS A 375 28.96 -9.59 -51.19
C LYS A 375 29.07 -8.06 -51.17
N LYS A 376 28.24 -7.36 -50.39
CA LYS A 376 28.23 -5.89 -50.28
C LYS A 376 28.94 -5.34 -49.04
N SER A 377 29.16 -6.14 -47.99
CA SER A 377 29.78 -5.72 -46.72
C SER A 377 31.33 -5.78 -46.73
N LYS A 378 31.98 -5.31 -47.81
CA LYS A 378 33.44 -5.11 -47.86
C LYS A 378 33.87 -3.64 -47.95
N SER A 379 32.96 -2.70 -47.74
CA SER A 379 33.30 -1.29 -47.57
C SER A 379 33.16 -0.88 -46.11
N ALA A 380 34.28 -0.44 -45.54
CA ALA A 380 34.37 0.22 -44.26
C ALA A 380 33.66 1.57 -44.34
N ASP A 381 32.40 1.62 -43.91
CA ASP A 381 31.89 2.72 -43.11
C ASP A 381 30.52 2.29 -42.56
N GLY A 382 30.35 2.42 -41.25
CA GLY A 382 29.12 2.08 -40.57
C GLY A 382 28.04 3.11 -40.89
N THR A 383 27.39 2.99 -42.05
CA THR A 383 26.20 3.78 -42.39
C THR A 383 25.07 2.91 -42.94
N ASP A 384 23.96 3.04 -42.22
CA ASP A 384 22.55 2.93 -42.60
C ASP A 384 22.12 1.85 -43.62
N LEU A 385 21.41 0.85 -43.11
CA LEU A 385 20.48 0.04 -43.89
C LEU A 385 19.10 0.21 -43.24
N GLY A 386 18.19 0.83 -43.99
CA GLY A 386 16.84 1.16 -43.58
C GLY A 386 16.08 0.00 -42.92
N ALA A 387 15.28 0.38 -41.93
CA ALA A 387 14.28 -0.43 -41.23
C ALA A 387 14.78 -1.69 -40.50
N GLY A 388 15.15 -1.50 -39.23
CA GLY A 388 14.61 -2.36 -38.17
C GLY A 388 15.36 -3.66 -37.89
N CYS A 389 16.53 -3.55 -37.24
CA CYS A 389 17.00 -4.37 -36.11
C CYS A 389 18.53 -4.22 -35.98
N VAL A 390 19.03 -3.87 -34.79
CA VAL A 390 20.40 -4.24 -34.42
C VAL A 390 20.36 -5.73 -34.12
N LEU A 391 20.62 -6.48 -35.15
CA LEU A 391 20.55 -7.92 -35.19
C LEU A 391 21.96 -8.44 -34.87
N GLU A 392 22.25 -8.65 -33.58
CA GLU A 392 23.52 -9.25 -33.18
C GLU A 392 23.46 -10.76 -33.40
N ASN A 393 24.45 -11.28 -34.13
CA ASN A 393 24.70 -12.72 -34.18
C ASN A 393 25.17 -13.15 -32.78
N GLY A 394 24.26 -13.70 -31.98
CA GLY A 394 24.66 -14.41 -30.77
C GLY A 394 25.43 -15.69 -31.12
N ASP A 395 26.20 -16.22 -30.18
CA ASP A 395 27.11 -17.36 -30.35
C ASP A 395 26.46 -18.65 -30.93
N ASN A 396 25.12 -18.72 -30.96
CA ASN A 396 24.34 -19.87 -31.43
C ASN A 396 23.51 -19.62 -32.72
N GLY A 397 23.76 -18.52 -33.46
CA GLY A 397 23.03 -18.21 -34.69
C GLY A 397 21.59 -17.72 -34.47
N ASN A 398 21.32 -17.12 -33.31
CA ASN A 398 20.05 -16.46 -33.00
C ASN A 398 20.17 -14.97 -33.26
N TRP A 399 19.10 -14.39 -33.81
CA TRP A 399 18.95 -12.97 -34.04
C TRP A 399 18.20 -12.34 -32.86
N VAL A 400 18.77 -11.34 -32.19
CA VAL A 400 18.19 -10.74 -30.96
C VAL A 400 17.59 -9.37 -31.29
N LEU A 401 16.35 -9.13 -30.86
CA LEU A 401 15.66 -7.85 -30.97
C LEU A 401 15.78 -7.08 -29.66
N TYR A 402 16.34 -5.88 -29.72
CA TYR A 402 16.54 -4.99 -28.57
C TYR A 402 15.62 -3.75 -28.62
N THR A 403 15.50 -3.04 -27.49
CA THR A 403 14.74 -1.78 -27.38
C THR A 403 15.27 -0.64 -28.24
N SER A 404 16.52 -0.69 -28.69
CA SER A 404 17.07 0.26 -29.68
C SER A 404 16.33 0.27 -31.02
N ALA A 405 15.54 -0.77 -31.33
CA ALA A 405 14.76 -0.85 -32.56
C ALA A 405 13.53 0.07 -32.58
N PHE A 406 13.10 0.59 -31.43
CA PHE A 406 11.96 1.49 -31.35
C PHE A 406 12.23 2.85 -32.02
N LYS A 407 11.29 3.30 -32.83
CA LYS A 407 11.33 4.60 -33.51
C LYS A 407 10.20 5.48 -33.05
N TRP A 408 10.52 6.64 -32.49
CA TRP A 408 9.52 7.63 -32.11
C TRP A 408 8.85 8.24 -33.35
N VAL A 409 7.52 8.31 -33.34
CA VAL A 409 6.72 8.94 -34.38
C VAL A 409 6.05 10.19 -33.80
N PRO A 410 6.56 11.40 -34.11
CA PRO A 410 5.98 12.64 -33.58
C PRO A 410 4.59 12.90 -34.15
N ILE A 411 3.68 13.35 -33.28
CA ILE A 411 2.30 13.72 -33.66
C ILE A 411 2.15 15.24 -33.58
N GLY A 412 1.60 15.87 -34.64
CA GLY A 412 1.30 17.30 -34.64
C GLY A 412 2.51 18.17 -34.29
N SER A 413 2.38 19.00 -33.24
CA SER A 413 3.44 19.91 -32.77
C SER A 413 4.53 19.25 -31.91
N GLN A 414 4.47 17.94 -31.65
CA GLN A 414 5.47 17.28 -30.80
C GLN A 414 6.89 17.38 -31.38
N ARG A 415 7.04 17.39 -32.71
CA ARG A 415 8.36 17.52 -33.35
C ARG A 415 9.07 18.82 -32.96
N THR A 416 8.34 19.92 -32.80
CA THR A 416 8.93 21.19 -32.35
C THR A 416 9.12 21.21 -30.84
N GLN A 417 8.14 20.72 -30.07
CA GLN A 417 8.18 20.67 -28.59
C GLN A 417 9.34 19.82 -28.03
N PHE A 418 9.70 18.73 -28.71
CA PHE A 418 10.76 17.81 -28.30
C PHE A 418 11.98 17.84 -29.22
N SER A 419 12.23 18.98 -29.86
CA SER A 419 13.37 19.16 -30.77
C SER A 419 14.74 19.05 -30.08
N THR A 420 14.84 19.50 -28.83
CA THR A 420 16.08 19.48 -28.05
C THR A 420 16.33 18.16 -27.33
N ASP A 421 15.29 17.53 -26.81
CA ASP A 421 15.38 16.27 -26.06
C ASP A 421 14.24 15.32 -26.46
N PRO A 422 14.46 14.49 -27.50
CA PRO A 422 13.42 13.65 -28.08
C PRO A 422 13.11 12.44 -27.19
N PRO A 423 11.83 12.05 -27.12
CA PRO A 423 11.38 10.83 -26.45
C PRO A 423 12.03 9.57 -27.01
N ARG A 424 12.44 8.67 -26.12
CA ARG A 424 13.16 7.44 -26.47
C ARG A 424 12.99 6.38 -25.37
N MET A 425 13.36 5.14 -25.69
CA MET A 425 13.54 4.12 -24.64
C MET A 425 14.75 4.49 -23.78
N VAL A 426 14.64 4.34 -22.45
CA VAL A 426 15.72 4.68 -21.53
C VAL A 426 16.94 3.80 -21.79
N HIS A 427 16.74 2.49 -21.72
CA HIS A 427 17.77 1.48 -21.95
C HIS A 427 17.65 0.96 -23.37
N LYS A 428 18.77 0.91 -24.13
CA LYS A 428 18.80 0.56 -25.56
C LYS A 428 19.03 -0.93 -25.83
N ASP A 429 19.37 -1.67 -24.79
CA ASP A 429 19.88 -3.04 -24.79
C ASP A 429 18.94 -4.03 -24.07
N ILE A 430 17.72 -3.63 -23.73
CA ILE A 430 16.71 -4.55 -23.20
C ILE A 430 16.28 -5.50 -24.32
N ILE A 431 16.43 -6.80 -24.08
CA ILE A 431 16.01 -7.85 -25.01
C ILE A 431 14.47 -7.95 -25.04
N LEU A 432 13.90 -7.73 -26.22
CA LEU A 432 12.47 -7.87 -26.48
C LEU A 432 12.11 -9.30 -26.89
N ALA A 433 12.78 -9.81 -27.92
CA ALA A 433 12.52 -11.11 -28.51
C ALA A 433 13.79 -11.72 -29.13
N LYS A 434 13.77 -13.03 -29.38
CA LYS A 434 14.76 -13.72 -30.21
C LYS A 434 14.06 -14.29 -31.43
N LEU A 435 14.60 -14.01 -32.61
CA LEU A 435 14.02 -14.34 -33.91
C LEU A 435 14.86 -15.37 -34.66
N ARG A 436 14.21 -16.05 -35.58
CA ARG A 436 14.78 -16.96 -36.59
C ARG A 436 14.57 -16.40 -37.99
N PRO A 437 15.42 -16.77 -38.97
CA PRO A 437 15.29 -16.34 -40.35
C PRO A 437 13.87 -16.51 -40.89
N GLY A 438 13.30 -15.43 -41.43
CA GLY A 438 11.93 -15.39 -41.95
C GLY A 438 10.87 -14.95 -40.94
N GLN A 439 11.22 -14.76 -39.65
CA GLN A 439 10.30 -14.20 -38.66
C GLN A 439 10.35 -12.67 -38.65
N GLU A 440 9.23 -12.07 -38.28
CA GLU A 440 8.97 -10.63 -38.27
C GLU A 440 8.10 -10.24 -37.06
N ILE A 441 8.38 -9.06 -36.51
CA ILE A 441 7.56 -8.35 -35.54
C ILE A 441 7.32 -6.93 -36.06
N GLU A 442 6.06 -6.54 -36.20
CA GLU A 442 5.62 -5.20 -36.53
C GLU A 442 4.53 -4.76 -35.55
N ALA A 443 4.80 -3.67 -34.84
CA ALA A 443 3.92 -3.14 -33.81
C ALA A 443 3.97 -1.61 -33.75
N ARG A 444 2.84 -1.00 -33.41
CA ARG A 444 2.73 0.41 -33.06
C ARG A 444 2.26 0.56 -31.62
N CYS A 445 3.05 1.25 -30.81
CA CYS A 445 2.89 1.31 -29.37
C CYS A 445 2.46 2.71 -28.96
N HIS A 446 1.30 2.82 -28.30
CA HIS A 446 0.76 4.05 -27.75
C HIS A 446 1.08 4.13 -26.27
N CYS A 447 1.80 5.19 -25.90
CA CYS A 447 2.19 5.49 -24.54
C CYS A 447 1.27 6.54 -23.95
N VAL A 448 0.97 6.40 -22.67
CA VAL A 448 0.10 7.31 -21.91
C VAL A 448 0.75 7.67 -20.59
N LYS A 449 0.29 8.78 -20.00
CA LYS A 449 0.63 9.17 -18.63
C LYS A 449 -0.20 8.34 -17.65
N GLY A 450 0.46 7.72 -16.67
CA GLY A 450 -0.18 6.94 -15.61
C GLY A 450 0.59 7.01 -14.29
N ILE A 451 0.06 6.36 -13.24
CA ILE A 451 0.64 6.34 -11.89
C ILE A 451 0.90 4.90 -11.43
N GLY A 452 1.95 4.70 -10.62
CA GLY A 452 2.34 3.37 -10.13
C GLY A 452 1.27 2.63 -9.31
N ARG A 453 0.32 3.36 -8.71
CA ARG A 453 -0.83 2.80 -7.98
C ARG A 453 -1.77 2.01 -8.89
N ASP A 454 -1.91 2.43 -10.14
CA ASP A 454 -2.76 1.76 -11.13
C ASP A 454 -2.06 0.51 -11.67
N HIS A 455 -0.82 0.66 -12.14
CA HIS A 455 0.00 -0.45 -12.59
C HIS A 455 1.48 -0.19 -12.30
N ALA A 456 2.21 -1.23 -11.87
CA ALA A 456 3.63 -1.12 -11.49
C ALA A 456 4.55 -0.63 -12.62
N LYS A 457 4.13 -0.79 -13.89
CA LYS A 457 4.86 -0.28 -15.07
C LYS A 457 5.03 1.24 -15.07
N PHE A 458 4.17 1.96 -14.34
CA PHE A 458 4.25 3.41 -14.19
C PHE A 458 5.11 3.84 -12.99
N SER A 459 5.67 2.92 -12.21
CA SER A 459 6.58 3.27 -11.11
C SER A 459 7.87 3.90 -11.68
N PRO A 460 8.20 5.15 -11.34
CA PRO A 460 9.44 5.79 -11.82
C PRO A 460 10.69 5.26 -11.12
N VAL A 461 10.51 4.60 -9.97
CA VAL A 461 11.59 4.06 -9.16
C VAL A 461 11.69 2.55 -9.37
N ALA A 462 12.92 2.05 -9.50
CA ALA A 462 13.21 0.63 -9.36
C ALA A 462 12.94 0.21 -7.91
N THR A 463 13.48 1.00 -6.97
CA THR A 463 13.12 0.92 -5.57
C THR A 463 13.30 2.26 -4.87
N ALA A 464 12.43 2.55 -3.91
CA ALA A 464 12.60 3.66 -2.99
C ALA A 464 12.41 3.12 -1.57
N THR A 465 13.48 3.18 -0.79
CA THR A 465 13.49 2.65 0.57
C THR A 465 14.15 3.63 1.51
N TYR A 466 13.89 3.42 2.80
CA TYR A 466 14.68 4.06 3.84
C TYR A 466 14.99 3.04 4.92
N ARG A 467 16.06 3.31 5.66
CA ARG A 467 16.37 2.66 6.93
C ARG A 467 16.71 3.73 7.96
N MET A 468 16.36 3.48 9.21
CA MET A 468 16.80 4.34 10.30
C MET A 468 18.29 4.15 10.54
N LEU A 469 19.00 5.23 10.91
CA LEU A 469 20.42 5.15 11.27
C LEU A 469 20.59 4.18 12.46
N PRO A 470 21.41 3.12 12.33
CA PRO A 470 21.72 2.24 13.45
C PRO A 470 22.44 3.01 14.56
N GLN A 471 22.06 2.77 15.81
CA GLN A 471 22.74 3.29 16.98
C GLN A 471 23.33 2.10 17.75
N ILE A 472 24.66 1.99 17.72
CA ILE A 472 25.40 0.93 18.43
C ILE A 472 26.09 1.58 19.61
N LYS A 473 25.76 1.16 20.84
CA LYS A 473 26.42 1.62 22.06
C LYS A 473 27.15 0.44 22.71
N LEU A 474 28.43 0.62 22.97
CA LEU A 474 29.22 -0.35 23.74
C LEU A 474 29.03 -0.04 25.23
N LYS A 475 28.32 -0.92 25.94
CA LYS A 475 28.11 -0.80 27.40
C LYS A 475 29.39 -1.13 28.17
N LYS A 476 30.19 -2.06 27.62
CA LYS A 476 31.49 -2.45 28.16
C LYS A 476 32.62 -1.75 27.40
N ARG A 477 33.67 -1.33 28.12
CA ARG A 477 34.86 -0.71 27.53
C ARG A 477 36.03 -1.68 27.36
N ASP A 478 36.11 -2.70 28.21
CA ASP A 478 37.22 -3.65 28.23
C ASP A 478 36.82 -4.97 27.56
N PHE A 479 37.47 -5.27 26.45
CA PHE A 479 37.32 -6.52 25.71
C PHE A 479 38.66 -7.23 25.66
N THR A 480 38.66 -8.55 25.89
CA THR A 480 39.85 -9.35 25.60
C THR A 480 40.12 -9.38 24.10
N ASP A 481 41.34 -9.74 23.69
CA ASP A 481 41.69 -9.65 22.28
C ASP A 481 40.84 -10.55 21.38
N ASP A 482 40.47 -11.73 21.88
CA ASP A 482 39.56 -12.66 21.24
C ASP A 482 38.13 -12.11 21.15
N GLN A 483 37.62 -11.58 22.27
CA GLN A 483 36.29 -10.95 22.33
C GLN A 483 36.17 -9.79 21.35
N ALA A 484 37.19 -8.95 21.24
CA ALA A 484 37.18 -7.83 20.31
C ALA A 484 37.28 -8.27 18.84
N LYS A 485 37.97 -9.38 18.53
CA LYS A 485 37.93 -9.98 17.18
C LYS A 485 36.55 -10.52 16.84
N ARG A 486 35.93 -11.26 17.77
CA ARG A 486 34.56 -11.78 17.62
C ARG A 486 33.54 -10.67 17.47
N LEU A 487 33.69 -9.61 18.26
CA LEU A 487 32.89 -8.39 18.17
C LEU A 487 33.01 -7.77 16.78
N GLN A 488 34.23 -7.55 16.27
CA GLN A 488 34.43 -7.03 14.90
C GLN A 488 33.82 -7.94 13.82
N SER A 489 33.94 -9.27 13.95
CA SER A 489 33.35 -10.22 12.99
C SER A 489 31.82 -10.31 13.06
N SER A 490 31.21 -9.83 14.14
CA SER A 490 29.76 -9.83 14.32
C SER A 490 29.05 -8.68 13.59
N PHE A 491 29.79 -7.65 13.18
CA PHE A 491 29.26 -6.48 12.46
C PHE A 491 29.79 -6.41 11.03
N SER A 492 29.20 -5.54 10.20
CA SER A 492 29.74 -5.25 8.87
C SER A 492 31.17 -4.70 8.96
N ASN A 493 31.98 -4.98 7.94
CA ASN A 493 33.34 -4.47 7.84
C ASN A 493 33.36 -2.93 7.93
N GLY A 494 34.18 -2.39 8.83
CA GLY A 494 34.33 -0.94 9.02
C GLY A 494 33.43 -0.33 10.10
N VAL A 495 32.46 -1.08 10.64
CA VAL A 495 31.56 -0.59 11.70
C VAL A 495 32.28 -0.45 13.04
N ILE A 496 33.04 -1.48 13.43
CA ILE A 496 33.77 -1.54 14.70
C ILE A 496 35.28 -1.35 14.46
N GLY A 497 35.83 -0.26 14.98
CA GLY A 497 37.25 0.08 14.92
C GLY A 497 38.01 -0.37 16.17
N ARG A 498 39.34 -0.50 16.02
CA ARG A 498 40.29 -0.70 17.12
C ARG A 498 41.35 0.41 17.09
N ASP A 499 41.62 0.96 18.26
CA ASP A 499 42.71 1.90 18.55
C ASP A 499 44.06 1.15 18.60
N GLU A 500 45.17 1.85 18.38
CA GLU A 500 46.55 1.39 18.59
C GLU A 500 46.79 0.78 19.98
N LYS A 501 46.02 1.21 20.99
CA LYS A 501 46.00 0.69 22.36
C LYS A 501 45.06 -0.52 22.55
N GLY A 502 44.50 -1.07 21.48
CA GLY A 502 43.61 -2.24 21.52
C GLY A 502 42.15 -1.95 21.91
N ARG A 503 41.79 -0.70 22.21
CA ARG A 503 40.43 -0.31 22.61
C ARG A 503 39.47 -0.35 21.43
N VAL A 504 38.27 -0.88 21.67
CA VAL A 504 37.24 -1.05 20.64
C VAL A 504 36.28 0.13 20.66
N TYR A 505 35.92 0.65 19.50
CA TYR A 505 34.96 1.75 19.35
C TYR A 505 34.10 1.58 18.10
N VAL A 506 32.95 2.24 18.07
CA VAL A 506 32.09 2.29 16.88
C VAL A 506 32.65 3.35 15.95
N LYS A 507 33.17 2.94 14.79
CA LYS A 507 33.76 3.82 13.78
C LYS A 507 32.69 4.41 12.86
N ASP A 508 31.85 3.56 12.29
CA ASP A 508 30.78 3.97 11.39
C ASP A 508 29.55 3.07 11.56
N ALA A 509 28.56 3.54 12.32
CA ALA A 509 27.31 2.81 12.50
C ALA A 509 26.45 2.78 11.22
N ARG A 510 26.69 3.68 10.25
CA ARG A 510 25.93 3.76 9.01
C ARG A 510 26.14 2.51 8.16
N SER A 511 27.36 1.99 8.06
CA SER A 511 27.68 0.80 7.25
C SER A 511 27.14 -0.52 7.83
N ASP A 512 26.59 -0.49 9.05
CA ASP A 512 26.00 -1.69 9.65
C ASP A 512 24.68 -2.08 8.95
N THR A 513 24.52 -3.38 8.72
CA THR A 513 23.28 -3.98 8.18
C THR A 513 22.31 -4.40 9.29
N SER A 514 22.72 -4.27 10.56
CA SER A 514 21.97 -4.69 11.74
C SER A 514 21.61 -6.18 11.72
N SER A 515 22.61 -7.02 11.39
CA SER A 515 22.51 -8.49 11.33
C SER A 515 22.13 -9.12 12.67
N ARG A 516 22.45 -8.45 13.80
CA ARG A 516 22.23 -8.93 15.17
C ARG A 516 23.03 -10.19 15.53
N ASN A 517 24.07 -10.53 14.76
CA ASN A 517 24.92 -11.69 15.03
C ASN A 517 25.58 -11.64 16.42
N ILE A 518 25.78 -10.44 16.97
CA ILE A 518 26.38 -10.26 18.30
C ILE A 518 25.59 -10.94 19.43
N PHE A 519 24.27 -11.07 19.29
CA PHE A 519 23.43 -11.73 20.30
C PHE A 519 23.55 -13.26 20.29
N MET A 520 24.26 -13.84 19.30
CA MET A 520 24.61 -15.26 19.29
C MET A 520 25.77 -15.58 20.25
N HIS A 521 26.50 -14.55 20.70
CA HIS A 521 27.62 -14.70 21.62
C HIS A 521 27.16 -14.41 23.05
N ASP A 522 27.01 -15.46 23.87
CA ASP A 522 26.54 -15.33 25.26
C ASP A 522 27.40 -14.42 26.13
N ASP A 523 28.71 -14.34 25.83
CA ASP A 523 29.67 -13.49 26.53
C ASP A 523 29.66 -12.02 26.10
N LEU A 524 29.05 -11.71 24.95
CA LEU A 524 29.06 -10.37 24.34
C LEU A 524 27.68 -9.74 24.18
N LYS A 525 26.60 -10.52 24.28
CA LYS A 525 25.22 -10.04 24.10
C LYS A 525 24.85 -8.86 25.01
N ASP A 526 25.33 -8.88 26.26
CA ASP A 526 25.05 -7.83 27.24
C ASP A 526 26.04 -6.64 27.15
N ALA A 527 27.13 -6.81 26.40
CA ALA A 527 28.17 -5.79 26.23
C ALA A 527 27.79 -4.73 25.18
N VAL A 528 26.78 -5.01 24.33
CA VAL A 528 26.38 -4.14 23.24
C VAL A 528 24.89 -3.86 23.30
N GLU A 529 24.53 -2.60 23.10
CA GLU A 529 23.16 -2.17 22.88
C GLU A 529 23.00 -1.73 21.43
N MET A 530 22.06 -2.36 20.73
CA MET A 530 21.72 -2.01 19.35
C MET A 530 20.32 -1.40 19.33
N THR A 531 20.25 -0.12 18.99
CA THR A 531 19.00 0.62 18.78
C THR A 531 19.03 1.30 17.41
N LYS A 532 18.03 2.14 17.12
CA LYS A 532 17.96 2.91 15.89
C LYS A 532 17.50 4.32 16.24
N ASP A 533 18.07 5.31 15.55
CA ASP A 533 17.58 6.68 15.66
C ASP A 533 16.22 6.80 14.97
N LYS A 534 15.16 7.02 15.74
CA LYS A 534 13.79 7.15 15.22
C LYS A 534 13.56 8.42 14.41
N THR A 535 14.51 9.36 14.42
CA THR A 535 14.43 10.66 13.75
C THR A 535 15.41 10.84 12.60
N HIS A 536 16.25 9.85 12.32
CA HIS A 536 17.25 9.90 11.25
C HIS A 536 17.01 8.77 10.26
N PHE A 537 16.52 9.13 9.07
CA PHE A 537 16.25 8.20 7.98
C PHE A 537 17.30 8.33 6.89
N ILE A 538 17.89 7.21 6.51
CA ILE A 538 18.78 7.07 5.35
C ILE A 538 17.92 6.58 4.19
N PHE A 539 17.67 7.47 3.23
CA PHE A 539 16.94 7.15 2.01
C PHE A 539 17.87 6.63 0.92
N THR A 540 17.34 5.70 0.13
CA THR A 540 17.93 5.23 -1.12
C THR A 540 16.81 5.22 -2.17
N VAL A 541 17.00 6.01 -3.22
CA VAL A 541 16.06 6.15 -4.34
C VAL A 541 16.81 5.79 -5.62
N GLU A 542 16.36 4.71 -6.25
CA GLU A 542 16.90 4.20 -7.51
C GLU A 542 15.85 4.44 -8.60
N SER A 543 16.16 5.29 -9.57
CA SER A 543 15.30 5.60 -10.70
C SER A 543 15.40 4.54 -11.80
N THR A 544 14.29 4.27 -12.49
CA THR A 544 14.30 3.44 -13.71
C THR A 544 14.95 4.15 -14.92
N GLY A 545 15.20 5.47 -14.78
CA GLY A 545 15.80 6.34 -15.78
C GLY A 545 14.82 7.15 -16.64
N ALA A 546 13.51 7.02 -16.39
CA ALA A 546 12.51 7.91 -16.98
C ALA A 546 12.70 9.38 -16.55
N MET A 547 13.19 9.59 -15.32
CA MET A 547 13.50 10.88 -14.74
C MET A 547 14.68 10.75 -13.74
N PRO A 548 15.56 11.75 -13.59
CA PRO A 548 16.63 11.71 -12.59
C PRO A 548 16.10 11.57 -11.15
N ALA A 549 16.82 10.83 -10.29
CA ALA A 549 16.36 10.52 -8.93
C ALA A 549 16.10 11.74 -8.04
N HIS A 550 16.90 12.80 -8.18
CA HIS A 550 16.68 14.05 -7.42
C HIS A 550 15.36 14.73 -7.80
N GLN A 551 15.00 14.70 -9.09
CA GLN A 551 13.76 15.30 -9.58
C GLN A 551 12.54 14.49 -9.11
N LEU A 552 12.66 13.15 -9.01
CA LEU A 552 11.61 12.31 -8.43
C LEU A 552 11.28 12.68 -6.98
N VAL A 553 12.30 12.97 -6.17
CA VAL A 553 12.10 13.39 -4.77
C VAL A 553 11.40 14.76 -4.70
N THR A 554 11.78 15.71 -5.55
CA THR A 554 11.12 17.01 -5.64
C THR A 554 9.65 16.87 -6.07
N GLU A 555 9.39 16.13 -7.14
CA GLU A 555 8.04 15.88 -7.65
C GLU A 555 7.15 15.20 -6.59
N ALA A 556 7.70 14.25 -5.84
CA ALA A 556 6.97 13.59 -4.75
C ALA A 556 6.57 14.59 -3.64
N CYS A 557 7.44 15.54 -3.30
CA CYS A 557 7.11 16.60 -2.34
C CYS A 557 6.03 17.55 -2.89
N GLU A 558 6.07 17.89 -4.18
CA GLU A 558 5.06 18.71 -4.83
C GLU A 558 3.68 18.02 -4.84
N ILE A 559 3.64 16.72 -5.18
CA ILE A 559 2.39 15.93 -5.12
C ILE A 559 1.83 15.86 -3.69
N MET A 560 2.69 15.73 -2.68
CA MET A 560 2.26 15.77 -1.27
C MET A 560 1.64 17.12 -0.92
N LYS A 561 2.25 18.22 -1.36
CA LYS A 561 1.74 19.58 -1.16
C LYS A 561 0.39 19.78 -1.86
N ASP A 562 0.29 19.42 -3.13
CA ASP A 562 -0.93 19.56 -3.94
C ASP A 562 -2.12 18.83 -3.32
N LYS A 563 -1.89 17.68 -2.69
CA LYS A 563 -2.93 16.95 -1.96
C LYS A 563 -3.44 17.70 -0.74
N VAL A 564 -2.55 18.34 0.01
CA VAL A 564 -2.93 19.17 1.16
C VAL A 564 -3.69 20.41 0.67
N ASP A 565 -3.18 21.09 -0.36
CA ASP A 565 -3.82 22.27 -0.95
C ASP A 565 -5.21 21.94 -1.52
N TYR A 566 -5.37 20.78 -2.16
CA TYR A 566 -6.66 20.29 -2.63
C TYR A 566 -7.62 20.05 -1.45
N LEU A 567 -7.17 19.40 -0.39
CA LEU A 567 -7.99 19.15 0.80
C LEU A 567 -8.43 20.46 1.47
N LEU A 568 -7.52 21.43 1.61
CA LEU A 568 -7.81 22.75 2.17
C LEU A 568 -8.90 23.46 1.36
N LYS A 569 -8.77 23.50 0.03
CA LYS A 569 -9.79 24.10 -0.86
C LYS A 569 -11.16 23.43 -0.71
N GLN A 570 -11.20 22.11 -0.56
CA GLN A 570 -12.47 21.38 -0.36
C GLN A 570 -13.11 21.69 1.00
N LEU A 571 -12.29 21.88 2.04
CA LEU A 571 -12.78 22.27 3.37
C LEU A 571 -13.31 23.70 3.34
N GLU A 572 -12.55 24.66 2.81
CA GLU A 572 -12.96 26.07 2.67
C GLU A 572 -14.26 26.21 1.88
N GLY A 573 -14.39 25.50 0.75
CA GLY A 573 -15.61 25.50 -0.05
C GLY A 573 -16.85 24.94 0.66
N LYS A 574 -16.67 23.99 1.60
CA LYS A 574 -17.76 23.48 2.44
C LYS A 574 -18.10 24.41 3.59
N PHE A 575 -17.11 25.02 4.24
CA PHE A 575 -17.35 26.01 5.29
C PHE A 575 -18.07 27.25 4.76
N ALA A 576 -17.74 27.68 3.54
CA ALA A 576 -18.44 28.78 2.85
C ALA A 576 -19.89 28.47 2.43
N MET A 577 -20.31 27.19 2.42
CA MET A 577 -21.71 26.79 2.20
C MET A 577 -22.50 26.60 3.52
N ILE A 578 -21.79 26.54 4.66
CA ILE A 578 -22.40 26.33 5.99
C ILE A 578 -22.57 27.66 6.74
N CYS A 579 -21.76 28.67 6.43
CA CYS A 579 -21.96 30.07 6.83
C CYS A 579 -22.82 30.81 5.80
#